data_AF-A0A2C9JGT1-F1
#
_entry.id   AF-A0A2C9JGT1-F1
#
_cell.length_a   1.000
_cell.length_b   1.000
_cell.length_c   1.000
_cell.angle_alpha   90.00
_cell.angle_beta   90.00
_cell.angle_gamma   90.00
#
_symmetry.space_group_name_H-M   'P 1'
#
loop_
_entity.id
_entity.type
_entity.pdbx_description
1 polymer ?
#
loop_
_entity_poly.entity_id
_entity_poly.type
_entity_poly.pdbx_seq_one_letter_code
_entity_poly.pdbx_strand_id
1 'polypeptide(L)'
;MVEITISAEEKNPIPDALLIVFGICTTLLVVVHLMALMISTCILPNIEAVSNVHSVQAVNESPHDEMRVCVEMAWVCSTGLGILLFLLEIALLCWVKFFTISQNTAIASTVIVIPAGILFIAFSLMFYKRLMAHKYQRHTEGLRELDEMARELDNRGDGVNII
;
A
#
# COMPACT_ATOMS: atom_id res chain seq x y z
N MET A 1 14.84 -19.47 -1.72
CA MET A 1 15.77 -18.52 -2.37
C MET A 1 16.93 -19.36 -2.90
N VAL A 2 17.17 -19.33 -4.21
CA VAL A 2 18.11 -20.21 -4.93
C VAL A 2 19.48 -19.51 -5.02
N GLU A 3 20.56 -20.27 -4.85
CA GLU A 3 21.95 -19.81 -4.90
C GLU A 3 22.29 -19.24 -6.30
N ILE A 4 22.83 -18.02 -6.34
CA ILE A 4 23.38 -17.41 -7.56
C ILE A 4 24.90 -17.42 -7.41
N THR A 5 25.55 -18.47 -7.91
CA THR A 5 27.00 -18.55 -8.07
C THR A 5 27.40 -17.74 -9.30
N ILE A 6 27.92 -16.53 -9.09
CA ILE A 6 28.49 -15.69 -10.16
C ILE A 6 29.88 -16.23 -10.50
N SER A 7 29.94 -17.11 -11.50
CA SER A 7 31.19 -17.42 -12.19
C SER A 7 31.56 -16.25 -13.11
N ALA A 8 32.63 -15.55 -12.76
CA ALA A 8 33.08 -14.28 -13.34
C ALA A 8 33.73 -14.40 -14.74
N GLU A 9 33.16 -15.18 -15.66
CA GLU A 9 33.76 -15.37 -16.99
C GLU A 9 32.72 -15.53 -18.12
N GLU A 10 31.87 -14.53 -18.37
CA GLU A 10 31.14 -14.49 -19.64
C GLU A 10 30.85 -13.08 -20.18
N LYS A 11 31.00 -12.96 -21.49
CA LYS A 11 31.11 -11.75 -22.31
C LYS A 11 29.80 -10.93 -22.43
N ASN A 12 28.77 -11.26 -21.67
CA ASN A 12 27.50 -10.53 -21.55
C ASN A 12 27.01 -10.59 -20.10
N PRO A 13 27.58 -9.79 -19.18
CA PRO A 13 27.15 -9.81 -17.79
C PRO A 13 25.67 -9.39 -17.72
N ILE A 14 24.87 -10.19 -17.01
CA ILE A 14 23.53 -9.79 -16.61
C ILE A 14 23.68 -8.47 -15.84
N PRO A 15 22.93 -7.41 -16.17
CA PRO A 15 23.12 -6.13 -15.52
C PRO A 15 22.78 -6.25 -14.02
N ASP A 16 23.73 -5.90 -13.16
CA ASP A 16 23.56 -5.92 -11.69
C ASP A 16 22.30 -5.16 -11.25
N ALA A 17 21.94 -4.10 -11.96
CA ALA A 17 20.72 -3.33 -11.74
C ALA A 17 19.45 -4.19 -11.78
N LEU A 18 19.37 -5.19 -12.66
CA LEU A 18 18.21 -6.08 -12.78
C LEU A 18 18.08 -7.02 -11.58
N LEU A 19 19.22 -7.55 -11.10
CA LEU A 19 19.27 -8.39 -9.90
C LEU A 19 18.89 -7.60 -8.64
N ILE A 20 19.34 -6.34 -8.56
CA ILE A 20 18.97 -5.43 -7.47
C ILE A 20 17.45 -5.15 -7.47
N VAL A 21 16.88 -4.83 -8.64
CA VAL A 21 15.43 -4.58 -8.77
C VAL A 21 14.61 -5.81 -8.42
N PHE A 22 15.06 -7.00 -8.86
CA PHE A 22 14.45 -8.27 -8.48
C PHE A 22 14.47 -8.47 -6.96
N GLY A 23 15.63 -8.31 -6.30
CA GLY A 23 15.73 -8.43 -4.84
C GLY A 23 14.83 -7.45 -4.08
N ILE A 24 14.75 -6.19 -4.54
CA ILE A 24 13.85 -5.20 -3.95
C ILE A 24 12.38 -5.63 -4.14
N CYS A 25 12.01 -6.11 -5.34
CA CYS A 25 10.66 -6.59 -5.62
C CYS A 25 10.27 -7.78 -4.71
N THR A 26 11.14 -8.80 -4.58
CA THR A 26 10.91 -9.95 -3.71
C THR A 26 10.73 -9.52 -2.25
N THR A 27 11.56 -8.61 -1.76
CA THR A 27 11.47 -8.15 -0.36
C THR A 27 10.18 -7.37 -0.10
N LEU A 28 9.79 -6.47 -1.01
CA LEU A 28 8.52 -5.75 -0.91
C LEU A 28 7.31 -6.68 -0.97
N LEU A 29 7.36 -7.70 -1.83
CA LEU A 29 6.33 -8.73 -1.92
C LEU A 29 6.15 -9.43 -0.57
N VAL A 30 7.25 -9.89 0.04
CA VAL A 30 7.22 -10.54 1.36
C VAL A 30 6.65 -9.59 2.42
N VAL A 31 7.12 -8.35 2.46
CA VAL A 31 6.67 -7.34 3.43
C VAL A 31 5.16 -7.09 3.32
N VAL A 32 4.64 -6.93 2.10
CA VAL A 32 3.21 -6.68 1.88
C VAL A 32 2.35 -7.88 2.29
N HIS A 33 2.80 -9.11 2.03
CA HIS A 33 2.10 -10.31 2.50
C HIS A 33 2.09 -10.42 4.03
N LEU A 34 3.20 -10.13 4.69
CA LEU A 34 3.25 -10.09 6.16
C LEU A 34 2.34 -9.00 6.73
N MET A 35 2.24 -7.85 6.05
CA MET A 35 1.32 -6.79 6.42
C MET A 35 -0.15 -7.23 6.31
N ALA A 36 -0.52 -7.98 5.26
CA ALA A 36 -1.86 -8.54 5.13
C ALA A 36 -2.19 -9.57 6.24
N LEU A 37 -1.21 -10.38 6.65
CA LEU A 37 -1.36 -11.34 7.76
C LEU A 37 -1.50 -10.64 9.12
N MET A 38 -0.71 -9.58 9.35
CA MET A 38 -0.81 -8.76 10.55
C MET A 38 -2.21 -8.13 10.65
N ILE A 39 -2.71 -7.54 9.55
CA ILE A 39 -4.05 -6.96 9.50
C ILE A 39 -5.14 -8.03 9.73
N SER A 40 -4.99 -9.22 9.17
CA SER A 40 -5.93 -10.34 9.37
C SER A 40 -5.96 -10.82 10.83
N THR A 41 -4.79 -10.83 11.49
CA THR A 41 -4.67 -11.16 12.92
C THR A 41 -5.34 -10.09 13.78
N CYS A 42 -5.27 -8.82 13.38
CA CYS A 42 -5.91 -7.71 14.08
C CYS A 42 -7.44 -7.62 13.85
N ILE A 43 -7.97 -8.19 12.76
CA ILE A 43 -9.41 -8.25 12.47
C ILE A 43 -10.15 -9.25 13.38
N LEU A 44 -9.48 -10.34 13.78
CA LEU A 44 -10.09 -11.43 14.56
C LEU A 44 -10.72 -11.00 15.91
N PRO A 45 -10.02 -10.26 16.81
CA PRO A 45 -10.62 -9.82 18.07
C PRO A 45 -11.81 -8.85 17.87
N ASN A 46 -11.82 -8.13 16.75
CA ASN A 46 -12.88 -7.17 16.43
C ASN A 46 -14.18 -7.87 15.98
N ILE A 47 -14.08 -9.05 15.34
CA ILE A 47 -15.23 -9.87 14.95
C ILE A 47 -15.80 -10.61 16.17
N GLU A 48 -14.93 -11.15 17.04
CA GLU A 48 -15.35 -11.82 18.28
C GLU A 48 -16.04 -10.86 19.25
N ALA A 49 -15.55 -9.62 19.36
CA ALA A 49 -16.20 -8.57 20.14
C ALA A 49 -17.62 -8.27 19.63
N VAL A 50 -17.83 -8.13 18.32
CA VAL A 50 -19.15 -7.86 17.70
C VAL A 50 -20.15 -8.99 17.93
N SER A 51 -19.72 -10.26 17.91
CA SER A 51 -20.60 -11.41 18.18
C SER A 51 -21.06 -11.47 19.64
N ASN A 52 -20.29 -10.91 20.58
CA ASN A 52 -20.58 -11.00 22.01
C ASN A 52 -21.57 -9.92 22.50
N VAL A 53 -21.82 -8.85 21.73
CA VAL A 53 -22.71 -7.72 22.13
C VAL A 53 -24.15 -7.86 21.64
N HIS A 54 -24.56 -8.98 21.03
CA HIS A 54 -25.92 -9.17 20.51
C HIS A 54 -27.03 -9.26 21.59
N SER A 55 -26.72 -8.96 22.86
CA SER A 55 -27.67 -8.86 23.96
C SER A 55 -27.90 -7.43 24.49
N VAL A 56 -27.25 -6.40 23.91
CA VAL A 56 -27.43 -5.00 24.37
C VAL A 56 -27.63 -4.05 23.19
N GLN A 57 -28.83 -4.07 22.61
CA GLN A 57 -29.33 -2.94 21.83
C GLN A 57 -29.61 -1.79 22.82
N ALA A 58 -28.83 -0.71 22.74
CA ALA A 58 -29.29 0.69 22.79
C ALA A 58 -28.18 1.61 23.34
N VAL A 59 -27.95 2.70 22.61
CA VAL A 59 -27.21 3.90 23.03
C VAL A 59 -25.68 3.79 22.97
N ASN A 60 -25.10 3.97 21.78
CA ASN A 60 -24.26 5.12 21.42
C ASN A 60 -23.78 4.92 19.97
N GLU A 61 -23.97 5.90 19.09
CA GLU A 61 -23.25 5.96 17.81
C GLU A 61 -21.76 6.12 18.14
N SER A 62 -21.07 4.99 18.29
CA SER A 62 -19.69 4.96 18.74
C SER A 62 -18.76 5.03 17.52
N PRO A 63 -17.65 5.79 17.57
CA PRO A 63 -16.65 6.02 16.50
C PRO A 63 -15.85 4.75 16.09
N HIS A 64 -16.50 3.59 16.13
CA HIS A 64 -15.95 2.27 15.86
C HIS A 64 -16.09 1.86 14.38
N ASP A 65 -17.02 2.45 13.64
CA ASP A 65 -17.26 2.11 12.22
C ASP A 65 -16.14 2.67 11.31
N GLU A 66 -15.74 3.93 11.54
CA GLU A 66 -14.62 4.58 10.84
C GLU A 66 -13.28 3.85 11.03
N MET A 67 -13.05 3.28 12.22
CA MET A 67 -11.83 2.53 12.50
C MET A 67 -11.82 1.17 11.78
N ARG A 68 -12.98 0.53 11.64
CA ARG A 68 -13.12 -0.75 10.92
C ARG A 68 -12.94 -0.57 9.41
N VAL A 69 -13.53 0.48 8.81
CA VAL A 69 -13.38 0.79 7.37
C VAL A 69 -11.92 1.06 7.01
N CYS A 70 -11.16 1.75 7.86
CA CYS A 70 -9.72 1.97 7.64
C CYS A 70 -8.92 0.66 7.59
N VAL A 71 -9.24 -0.30 8.47
CA VAL A 71 -8.56 -1.61 8.52
C VAL A 71 -8.95 -2.47 7.32
N GLU A 72 -10.23 -2.47 6.93
CA GLU A 72 -10.71 -3.19 5.76
C GLU A 72 -10.08 -2.63 4.46
N MET A 73 -10.01 -1.31 4.33
CA MET A 73 -9.33 -0.66 3.20
C MET A 73 -7.83 -0.97 3.18
N ALA A 74 -7.15 -0.99 4.34
CA ALA A 74 -5.75 -1.39 4.44
C ALA A 74 -5.54 -2.87 4.08
N TRP A 75 -6.47 -3.74 4.46
CA TRP A 75 -6.45 -5.17 4.15
C TRP A 75 -6.62 -5.43 2.64
N VAL A 76 -7.68 -4.87 2.03
CA VAL A 76 -7.92 -4.98 0.58
C VAL A 76 -6.73 -4.43 -0.18
N CYS A 77 -6.14 -3.35 0.32
CA CYS A 77 -5.01 -2.75 -0.36
C CYS A 77 -3.72 -3.56 -0.25
N SER A 78 -3.41 -4.12 0.91
CA SER A 78 -2.22 -4.97 1.09
C SER A 78 -2.34 -6.22 0.23
N THR A 79 -3.54 -6.80 0.13
CA THR A 79 -3.81 -7.93 -0.77
C THR A 79 -3.66 -7.51 -2.25
N GLY A 80 -4.21 -6.36 -2.64
CA GLY A 80 -4.10 -5.85 -4.00
C GLY A 80 -2.67 -5.55 -4.44
N LEU A 81 -1.88 -4.89 -3.59
CA LEU A 81 -0.46 -4.63 -3.84
C LEU A 81 0.37 -5.93 -3.89
N GLY A 82 0.06 -6.91 -3.04
CA GLY A 82 0.72 -8.22 -3.06
C GLY A 82 0.50 -8.94 -4.39
N ILE A 83 -0.72 -8.96 -4.92
CA ILE A 83 -1.05 -9.57 -6.21
C ILE A 83 -0.29 -8.87 -7.37
N LEU A 84 -0.17 -7.54 -7.33
CA LEU A 84 0.59 -6.79 -8.35
C LEU A 84 2.09 -7.06 -8.29
N LEU A 85 2.67 -7.02 -7.09
CA LEU A 85 4.08 -7.33 -6.88
C LEU A 85 4.39 -8.77 -7.28
N PHE A 86 3.47 -9.71 -7.05
CA PHE A 86 3.61 -11.08 -7.52
C PHE A 86 3.62 -11.19 -9.05
N LEU A 87 2.75 -10.45 -9.74
CA LEU A 87 2.78 -10.41 -11.20
C LEU A 87 4.07 -9.77 -11.74
N LEU A 88 4.56 -8.71 -11.09
CA LEU A 88 5.81 -8.05 -11.41
C LEU A 88 7.02 -8.98 -11.21
N GLU A 89 7.02 -9.75 -10.12
CA GLU A 89 8.07 -10.74 -9.80
C GLU A 89 8.17 -11.80 -10.91
N ILE A 90 7.04 -12.36 -11.34
CA ILE A 90 6.99 -13.34 -12.44
C ILE A 90 7.53 -12.71 -13.74
N ALA A 91 7.19 -11.46 -14.03
CA ALA A 91 7.68 -10.74 -15.20
C ALA A 91 9.20 -10.52 -15.14
N LEU A 92 9.75 -10.16 -13.97
CA LEU A 92 11.20 -10.00 -13.76
C LEU A 92 11.93 -11.34 -13.90
N LEU A 93 11.38 -12.44 -13.39
CA LEU A 93 11.94 -13.78 -13.58
C LEU A 93 12.01 -14.17 -15.07
N CYS A 94 10.94 -13.92 -15.81
CA CYS A 94 10.94 -14.09 -17.27
C CYS A 94 12.01 -13.21 -17.92
N TRP A 95 12.12 -11.94 -17.51
CA TRP A 95 13.11 -11.02 -18.05
C TRP A 95 14.56 -11.49 -17.85
N VAL A 96 14.93 -11.85 -16.63
CA VAL A 96 16.27 -12.37 -16.30
C VAL A 96 16.58 -13.63 -17.12
N LYS A 97 15.61 -14.54 -17.25
CA LYS A 97 15.78 -15.79 -18.00
C LYS A 97 15.89 -15.58 -19.51
N PHE A 98 15.14 -14.64 -20.08
CA PHE A 98 15.14 -14.40 -21.52
C PHE A 98 16.31 -13.52 -21.98
N PHE A 99 16.89 -12.71 -21.09
CA PHE A 99 18.07 -11.89 -21.37
C PHE A 99 19.29 -12.73 -21.78
N THR A 100 19.40 -13.96 -21.28
CA THR A 100 20.51 -14.87 -21.61
C THR A 100 20.31 -15.67 -22.91
N ILE A 101 19.11 -15.65 -23.52
CA ILE A 101 18.76 -16.55 -24.63
C ILE A 101 18.72 -15.86 -26.02
N SER A 102 18.07 -14.69 -26.20
CA SER A 102 18.08 -14.01 -27.53
C SER A 102 17.58 -12.55 -27.51
N GLN A 103 18.10 -11.71 -28.42
CA GLN A 103 17.65 -10.32 -28.63
C GLN A 103 16.17 -10.20 -29.07
N ASN A 104 15.68 -11.13 -29.90
CA ASN A 104 14.27 -11.12 -30.32
C ASN A 104 13.34 -11.42 -29.14
N THR A 105 13.79 -12.26 -28.21
CA THR A 105 13.02 -12.60 -27.01
C THR A 105 12.99 -11.45 -26.01
N ALA A 106 14.06 -10.65 -25.93
CA ALA A 106 14.09 -9.44 -25.12
C ALA A 106 13.04 -8.41 -25.59
N ILE A 107 12.91 -8.20 -26.91
CA ILE A 107 11.91 -7.28 -27.47
C ILE A 107 10.49 -7.79 -27.18
N ALA A 108 10.23 -9.08 -27.40
CA ALA A 108 8.94 -9.69 -27.10
C ALA A 108 8.57 -9.60 -25.60
N SER A 109 9.56 -9.80 -24.72
CA SER A 109 9.39 -9.62 -23.27
C SER A 109 9.06 -8.17 -22.91
N THR A 110 9.70 -7.19 -23.56
CA THR A 110 9.42 -5.76 -23.35
C THR A 110 7.99 -5.39 -23.71
N VAL A 111 7.45 -5.96 -24.78
CA VAL A 111 6.05 -5.75 -25.18
C VAL A 111 5.06 -6.25 -24.12
N ILE A 112 5.40 -7.31 -23.37
CA ILE A 112 4.56 -7.85 -22.29
C ILE A 112 4.75 -7.05 -20.99
N VAL A 113 5.97 -6.57 -20.72
CA VAL A 113 6.29 -5.76 -19.54
C VAL A 113 5.67 -4.36 -19.60
N ILE A 114 5.58 -3.74 -20.77
CA ILE A 114 4.97 -2.41 -20.93
C ILE A 114 3.54 -2.33 -20.37
N PRO A 115 2.57 -3.18 -20.78
CA PRO A 115 1.22 -3.14 -20.23
C PRO A 115 1.20 -3.52 -18.75
N ALA A 116 2.05 -4.44 -18.28
CA ALA A 116 2.20 -4.71 -16.85
C ALA A 116 2.69 -3.48 -16.07
N GLY A 117 3.61 -2.71 -16.66
CA GLY A 117 4.11 -1.44 -16.11
C GLY A 117 3.04 -0.35 -16.07
N ILE A 118 2.20 -0.24 -17.12
CA ILE A 118 1.06 0.69 -17.13
C ILE A 118 0.06 0.33 -16.03
N LEU A 119 -0.26 -0.97 -15.87
CA LEU A 119 -1.10 -1.44 -14.77
C LEU A 119 -0.46 -1.09 -13.43
N PHE A 120 0.84 -1.37 -13.24
CA PHE A 120 1.56 -1.03 -12.03
C PHE A 120 1.47 0.48 -11.69
N ILE A 121 1.68 1.36 -12.66
CA ILE A 121 1.57 2.81 -12.46
C ILE A 121 0.13 3.21 -12.12
N ALA A 122 -0.86 2.70 -12.86
CA ALA A 122 -2.27 2.99 -12.62
C ALA A 122 -2.71 2.53 -11.21
N PHE A 123 -2.28 1.35 -10.79
CA PHE A 123 -2.56 0.83 -9.46
C PHE A 123 -1.79 1.56 -8.37
N SER A 124 -0.52 1.94 -8.60
CA SER A 124 0.26 2.76 -7.68
C SER A 124 -0.40 4.14 -7.47
N LEU A 125 -0.94 4.74 -8.54
CA LEU A 125 -1.74 5.97 -8.47
C LEU A 125 -3.10 5.75 -7.79
N MET A 126 -3.78 4.63 -8.06
CA MET A 126 -5.03 4.27 -7.37
C MET A 126 -4.78 4.10 -5.87
N PHE A 127 -3.69 3.43 -5.49
CA PHE A 127 -3.28 3.23 -4.12
C PHE A 127 -2.93 4.55 -3.43
N TYR A 128 -2.08 5.35 -4.07
CA TYR A 128 -1.71 6.67 -3.59
C TYR A 128 -2.95 7.55 -3.38
N LYS A 129 -3.90 7.52 -4.33
CA LYS A 129 -5.17 8.24 -4.20
C LYS A 129 -6.07 7.68 -3.09
N ARG A 130 -6.14 6.36 -2.88
CA ARG A 130 -6.93 5.76 -1.79
C ARG A 130 -6.32 6.05 -0.41
N LEU A 131 -4.99 6.07 -0.30
CA LEU A 131 -4.28 6.51 0.90
C LEU A 131 -4.44 8.02 1.15
N MET A 132 -4.29 8.81 0.09
CA MET A 132 -4.36 10.28 0.19
C MET A 132 -5.77 10.79 0.36
N ALA A 133 -6.80 10.16 -0.21
CA ALA A 133 -8.20 10.52 0.04
C ALA A 133 -8.55 10.39 1.53
N HIS A 134 -8.04 9.35 2.19
CA HIS A 134 -8.26 9.13 3.62
C HIS A 134 -7.47 10.11 4.49
N LYS A 135 -6.25 10.49 4.09
CA LYS A 135 -5.47 11.58 4.72
C LYS A 135 -6.09 12.96 4.50
N TYR A 136 -6.59 13.24 3.30
CA TYR A 136 -7.12 14.55 2.90
C TYR A 136 -8.38 14.89 3.69
N GLN A 137 -9.28 13.93 3.89
CA GLN A 137 -10.49 14.13 4.68
C GLN A 137 -10.16 14.51 6.14
N ARG A 138 -9.25 13.79 6.80
CA ARG A 138 -8.81 14.10 8.17
C ARG A 138 -7.99 15.38 8.30
N HIS A 139 -7.19 15.74 7.30
CA HIS A 139 -6.39 16.98 7.35
C HIS A 139 -7.25 18.23 7.19
N THR A 140 -8.36 18.13 6.45
CA THR A 140 -9.29 19.26 6.25
C THR A 140 -10.21 19.44 7.46
N GLU A 141 -10.64 18.36 8.10
CA GLU A 141 -11.38 18.41 9.38
C GLU A 141 -10.49 18.96 10.51
N GLY A 142 -9.24 18.51 10.62
CA GLY A 142 -8.30 19.07 11.59
C GLY A 142 -8.02 20.56 11.37
N LEU A 143 -7.89 21.00 10.11
CA LEU A 143 -7.76 22.44 9.80
C LEU A 143 -9.00 23.24 10.17
N ARG A 144 -10.20 22.66 10.05
CA ARG A 144 -11.45 23.32 10.40
C ARG A 144 -11.62 23.45 11.93
N GLU A 145 -11.24 22.42 12.69
CA GLU A 145 -11.20 22.48 14.16
C GLU A 145 -10.18 23.51 14.66
N LEU A 146 -9.02 23.60 14.01
CA LEU A 146 -8.00 24.63 14.29
C LEU A 146 -8.49 26.05 13.97
N ASP A 147 -9.24 26.24 12.88
CA ASP A 147 -9.83 27.52 12.50
C ASP A 147 -10.96 27.95 13.46
N GLU A 148 -11.75 26.99 13.94
CA GLU A 148 -12.82 27.21 14.91
C GLU A 148 -12.25 27.58 16.29
N MET A 149 -11.20 26.89 16.75
CA MET A 149 -10.47 27.26 17.97
C MET A 149 -9.80 28.64 17.86
N ALA A 150 -9.27 29.01 16.69
CA ALA A 150 -8.69 30.33 16.47
C ALA A 150 -9.75 31.45 16.54
N ARG A 151 -10.94 31.23 15.96
CA ARG A 151 -12.07 32.18 16.03
C ARG A 151 -12.62 32.34 17.44
N GLU A 152 -12.69 31.28 18.24
CA GLU A 152 -13.11 31.39 19.64
C GLU A 152 -12.14 32.22 20.49
N LEU A 153 -10.84 32.08 20.27
CA LEU A 153 -9.82 32.87 20.97
C LEU A 153 -9.85 34.35 20.55
N ASP A 154 -10.09 34.64 19.28
CA ASP A 154 -10.22 36.01 18.75
C ASP A 154 -11.45 36.73 19.35
N ASN A 155 -12.62 36.08 19.32
CA ASN A 155 -13.84 36.60 19.96
C ASN A 155 -13.68 36.81 21.47
N ARG A 156 -12.89 35.96 22.14
CA ARG A 156 -12.63 36.09 23.59
C ARG A 156 -11.58 37.17 23.90
N GLY A 157 -10.70 37.50 22.96
CA GLY A 157 -9.76 38.62 23.05
C GLY A 157 -10.47 39.97 22.91
N ASP A 158 -11.43 40.07 21.98
CA ASP A 158 -12.21 41.30 21.76
C ASP A 158 -13.16 41.63 22.92
N GLY A 159 -13.72 40.61 23.57
CA GLY A 159 -14.57 40.80 24.77
C GLY A 159 -13.83 41.32 26.00
N VAL A 160 -12.51 41.13 26.08
CA VAL A 160 -11.66 41.60 27.20
C VAL A 160 -11.21 43.05 27.01
N ASN A 161 -11.24 43.57 25.78
CA ASN A 161 -10.82 44.94 25.45
C ASN A 161 -11.92 46.00 25.61
N ILE A 162 -13.14 45.59 26.05
CA ILE A 162 -14.32 46.47 26.20
C ILE A 162 -14.72 46.66 27.69
N ILE A 163 -13.86 46.28 28.65
CA ILE A 163 -14.05 46.57 30.09
C ILE A 163 -12.97 47.52 30.60
#